data_AF-A0A3M1W6Z9-F1
#
_entry.id   AF-A0A3M1W6Z9-F1
#
_cell.length_a   1.000
_cell.length_b   1.000
_cell.length_c   1.000
_cell.angle_alpha   90.00
_cell.angle_beta   90.00
_cell.angle_gamma   90.00
#
_symmetry.space_group_name_H-M   'P 1'
#
loop_
_entity.id
_entity.type
_entity.pdbx_description
1 polymer ?
#
loop_
_entity_poly.entity_id
_entity_poly.type
_entity_poly.pdbx_seq_one_letter_code
_entity_poly.pdbx_strand_id
1 'polypeptide(L)'
;MDRVYESNAAAGPPSPPATPSTGYPTAGDPVAGIPATRPGDYWYHMVTEEILAAISSAGLTPDHTNLAQLRDAIIALSSQNSAPVGSVIAWTSTTPPDNYLECNGAAISRTAYSDLFAVIGTIFGAGDGSTTFNLPDLRGEFIRGYDNGRGADVGRALGSAQSWAIENIVGET
;
A
#
# COMPACT_ATOMS: atom_id res chain seq x y z
N MET A 1 -8.69 15.46 -9.47
CA MET A 1 -9.63 16.51 -9.87
C MET A 1 -9.33 16.98 -11.29
N ASP A 2 -10.20 16.70 -12.25
CA ASP A 2 -10.06 17.31 -13.59
C ASP A 2 -10.18 18.84 -13.52
N ARG A 3 -9.52 19.54 -14.45
CA ARG A 3 -9.44 21.02 -14.49
C ARG A 3 -10.75 21.61 -15.06
N VAL A 4 -11.78 21.69 -14.22
CA VAL A 4 -13.10 22.21 -14.58
C VAL A 4 -13.35 23.55 -13.91
N TYR A 5 -13.64 24.59 -14.70
CA TYR A 5 -13.94 25.94 -14.23
C TYR A 5 -15.22 26.46 -14.90
N GLU A 6 -15.99 27.28 -14.19
CA GLU A 6 -17.30 27.76 -14.63
C GLU A 6 -17.23 28.75 -15.81
N SER A 7 -16.11 29.45 -16.00
CA SER A 7 -15.91 30.36 -17.13
C SER A 7 -14.44 30.73 -17.32
N ASN A 8 -14.10 31.25 -18.51
CA ASN A 8 -12.82 31.90 -18.83
C ASN A 8 -11.55 31.08 -18.55
N ALA A 9 -11.61 29.74 -18.67
CA ALA A 9 -10.44 28.88 -18.56
C ALA A 9 -9.48 29.14 -19.75
N ALA A 10 -8.19 29.29 -19.45
CA ALA A 10 -7.16 29.41 -20.47
C ALA A 10 -6.89 28.05 -21.14
N ALA A 11 -6.46 28.07 -22.41
CA ALA A 11 -6.12 26.87 -23.16
C ALA A 11 -4.82 26.18 -22.70
N GLY A 12 -4.01 26.86 -21.89
CA GLY A 12 -2.72 26.36 -21.39
C GLY A 12 -2.42 26.86 -19.98
N PRO A 13 -1.37 26.33 -19.33
CA PRO A 13 -1.01 26.71 -17.97
C PRO A 13 -0.59 28.18 -17.91
N PRO A 14 -0.87 28.88 -16.79
CA PRO A 14 -0.38 30.24 -16.57
C PRO A 14 1.16 30.26 -16.52
N SER A 15 1.75 31.38 -16.92
CA SER A 15 3.20 31.57 -16.81
C SER A 15 3.60 32.04 -15.41
N PRO A 16 4.84 31.76 -14.95
CA PRO A 16 5.35 32.30 -13.69
C PRO A 16 5.26 33.84 -13.65
N PRO A 17 5.04 34.46 -12.48
CA PRO A 17 5.01 35.91 -12.36
C PRO A 17 6.31 36.55 -12.85
N ALA A 18 6.22 37.54 -13.75
CA ALA A 18 7.39 38.21 -14.32
C ALA A 18 8.21 38.99 -13.29
N THR A 19 7.57 39.50 -12.23
CA THR A 19 8.20 40.19 -11.10
C THR A 19 7.67 39.63 -9.78
N PRO A 20 8.19 38.48 -9.33
CA PRO A 20 7.67 37.82 -8.14
C PRO A 20 8.06 38.59 -6.86
N SER A 21 7.13 38.67 -5.91
CA SER A 21 7.43 39.05 -4.53
C SER A 21 7.75 37.78 -3.74
N THR A 22 8.95 37.70 -3.15
CA THR A 22 9.41 36.54 -2.37
C THR A 22 9.29 36.81 -0.88
N GLY A 23 8.61 35.94 -0.15
CA GLY A 23 8.43 36.07 1.31
C GLY A 23 7.17 35.35 1.79
N TYR A 24 6.79 35.61 3.03
CA TYR A 24 5.54 35.11 3.60
C TYR A 24 4.38 36.07 3.32
N PRO A 25 3.14 35.56 3.13
CA PRO A 25 1.98 36.42 2.98
C PRO A 25 1.82 37.37 4.16
N THR A 26 1.50 38.63 3.88
CA THR A 26 1.17 39.65 4.88
C THR A 26 -0.27 40.12 4.72
N ALA A 27 -0.89 40.58 5.82
CA ALA A 27 -2.19 41.25 5.79
C ALA A 27 -2.13 42.65 5.12
N GLY A 28 -0.94 43.08 4.69
CA GLY A 28 -0.68 44.46 4.30
C GLY A 28 -0.70 45.41 5.50
N ASP A 29 -0.74 46.70 5.20
CA ASP A 29 -0.96 47.78 6.15
C ASP A 29 -1.84 48.85 5.48
N PRO A 30 -3.15 48.90 5.78
CA PRO A 30 -4.05 49.88 5.21
C PRO A 30 -3.70 51.33 5.56
N VAL A 31 -3.05 51.56 6.72
CA VAL A 31 -2.64 52.90 7.18
C VAL A 31 -1.42 53.37 6.40
N ALA A 32 -0.48 52.46 6.09
CA ALA A 32 0.68 52.72 5.24
C ALA A 32 0.40 52.56 3.73
N GLY A 33 -0.83 52.22 3.32
CA GLY A 33 -1.20 52.02 1.93
C GLY A 33 -0.58 50.76 1.29
N ILE A 34 -0.12 49.81 2.09
CA ILE A 34 0.46 48.54 1.63
C ILE A 34 -0.67 47.52 1.49
N PRO A 35 -0.97 47.00 0.29
CA PRO A 35 -2.01 45.99 0.11
C PRO A 35 -1.58 44.63 0.69
N ALA A 36 -2.56 43.81 1.06
CA ALA A 36 -2.34 42.43 1.46
C ALA A 36 -1.76 41.60 0.31
N THR A 37 -1.03 40.54 0.65
CA THR A 37 -0.55 39.57 -0.33
C THR A 37 -1.74 38.82 -0.96
N ARG A 38 -1.83 38.81 -2.29
CA ARG A 38 -2.84 38.06 -3.03
C ARG A 38 -2.17 37.00 -3.91
N PRO A 39 -2.50 35.71 -3.75
CA PRO A 39 -2.05 34.67 -4.67
C PRO A 39 -2.54 34.94 -6.11
N GLY A 40 -1.64 34.78 -7.08
CA GLY A 40 -1.95 34.84 -8.51
C GLY A 40 -2.42 33.51 -9.08
N ASP A 41 -2.85 33.51 -10.33
CA ASP A 41 -3.22 32.33 -11.12
C ASP A 41 -2.14 31.24 -11.12
N TYR A 42 -0.88 31.61 -11.30
CA TYR A 42 0.25 30.68 -11.28
C TYR A 42 0.38 29.94 -9.94
N TRP A 43 0.09 30.60 -8.81
CA TRP A 43 0.14 29.96 -7.49
C TRP A 43 -0.93 28.88 -7.35
N TYR A 44 -2.17 29.18 -7.76
CA TYR A 44 -3.27 28.21 -7.74
C TYR A 44 -3.00 27.04 -8.68
N HIS A 45 -2.43 27.32 -9.87
CA HIS A 45 -2.00 26.27 -10.79
C HIS A 45 -0.99 25.34 -10.14
N MET A 46 0.08 25.87 -9.56
CA MET A 46 1.11 25.06 -8.88
C MET A 46 0.52 24.16 -7.80
N VAL A 47 -0.30 24.72 -6.90
CA VAL A 47 -0.94 23.92 -5.82
C VAL A 47 -1.84 22.83 -6.40
N THR A 48 -2.58 23.14 -7.48
CA THR A 48 -3.46 22.17 -8.14
C THR A 48 -2.66 21.05 -8.79
N GLU A 49 -1.56 21.36 -9.49
CA GLU A 49 -0.70 20.37 -10.13
C GLU A 49 -0.02 19.45 -9.10
N GLU A 50 0.43 19.98 -7.96
CA GLU A 50 1.00 19.17 -6.87
C GLU A 50 -0.01 18.12 -6.37
N ILE A 51 -1.27 18.53 -6.16
CA ILE A 51 -2.34 17.61 -5.75
C ILE A 51 -2.62 16.58 -6.85
N LEU A 52 -2.66 17.00 -8.12
CA LEU A 52 -2.89 16.09 -9.24
C LEU A 52 -1.76 15.09 -9.43
N ALA A 53 -0.52 15.50 -9.24
CA ALA A 53 0.65 14.65 -9.28
C ALA A 53 0.57 13.57 -8.18
N ALA A 54 0.17 13.93 -6.96
CA ALA A 54 -0.03 12.98 -5.87
C ALA A 54 -1.17 11.98 -6.15
N ILE A 55 -2.29 12.42 -6.73
CA ILE A 55 -3.40 11.54 -7.11
C ILE A 55 -2.95 10.57 -8.21
N SER A 56 -2.22 11.07 -9.21
CA SER A 56 -1.76 10.27 -10.34
C SER A 56 -0.67 9.26 -9.94
N SER A 57 0.23 9.64 -9.02
CA SER A 57 1.25 8.73 -8.49
C SER A 57 0.69 7.59 -7.65
N ALA A 58 -0.51 7.77 -7.08
CA ALA A 58 -1.28 6.72 -6.45
C ALA A 58 -2.01 5.78 -7.45
N GLY A 59 -1.87 6.02 -8.77
CA GLY A 59 -2.56 5.26 -9.81
C GLY A 59 -4.05 5.61 -9.97
N LEU A 60 -4.52 6.67 -9.32
CA LEU A 60 -5.89 7.13 -9.42
C LEU A 60 -6.05 8.11 -10.59
N THR A 61 -7.21 8.10 -11.25
CA THR A 61 -7.53 9.09 -12.29
C THR A 61 -8.18 10.31 -11.65
N PRO A 62 -7.64 11.54 -11.85
CA PRO A 62 -8.27 12.77 -11.41
C PRO A 62 -9.76 12.88 -11.81
N ASP A 63 -10.63 13.23 -10.86
CA ASP A 63 -12.07 13.41 -11.05
C ASP A 63 -12.54 14.58 -10.19
N HIS A 64 -13.24 15.56 -10.78
CA HIS A 64 -13.71 16.75 -10.08
C HIS A 64 -14.99 16.53 -9.27
N THR A 65 -15.70 15.42 -9.50
CA THR A 65 -16.91 15.06 -8.77
C THR A 65 -16.61 14.31 -7.47
N ASN A 66 -15.37 13.83 -7.32
CA ASN A 66 -14.94 13.06 -6.16
C ASN A 66 -14.09 13.90 -5.19
N LEU A 67 -14.63 14.14 -4.00
CA LEU A 67 -13.97 14.92 -2.93
C LEU A 67 -13.04 14.09 -2.03
N ALA A 68 -12.92 12.78 -2.28
CA ALA A 68 -12.09 11.85 -1.52
C ALA A 68 -10.70 11.62 -2.11
N GLN A 69 -10.45 12.02 -3.36
CA GLN A 69 -9.28 11.57 -4.12
C GLN A 69 -7.94 11.85 -3.45
N LEU A 70 -7.76 13.03 -2.82
CA LEU A 70 -6.51 13.35 -2.13
C LEU A 70 -6.27 12.41 -0.94
N ARG A 71 -7.32 12.12 -0.16
CA ARG A 71 -7.24 11.16 0.95
C ARG A 71 -6.90 9.77 0.43
N ASP A 72 -7.60 9.31 -0.59
CA ASP A 72 -7.41 7.96 -1.14
C ASP A 72 -6.01 7.81 -1.75
N ALA A 73 -5.47 8.86 -2.38
CA ALA A 73 -4.10 8.90 -2.87
C ALA A 73 -3.05 8.80 -1.74
N ILE A 74 -3.25 9.52 -0.64
CA ILE A 74 -2.36 9.44 0.54
C ILE A 74 -2.36 8.03 1.13
N ILE A 75 -3.54 7.41 1.26
CA ILE A 75 -3.67 6.03 1.75
C ILE A 75 -2.89 5.07 0.84
N ALA A 76 -3.13 5.14 -0.48
CA ALA A 76 -2.46 4.28 -1.44
C ALA A 76 -0.93 4.46 -1.41
N LEU A 77 -0.43 5.70 -1.44
CA LEU A 77 1.01 6.00 -1.39
C LEU A 77 1.66 5.54 -0.08
N SER A 78 0.96 5.67 1.06
CA SER A 78 1.47 5.18 2.34
C SER A 78 1.59 3.66 2.40
N SER A 79 0.77 2.93 1.64
CA SER A 79 0.79 1.46 1.59
C SER A 79 1.85 0.89 0.64
N GLN A 80 2.41 1.68 -0.28
CA GLN A 80 3.39 1.21 -1.27
C GLN A 80 4.72 0.74 -0.66
N ASN A 81 5.00 1.10 0.60
CA ASN A 81 6.21 0.68 1.32
C ASN A 81 5.92 -0.43 2.37
N SER A 82 4.74 -1.03 2.33
CA SER A 82 4.37 -2.17 3.17
C SER A 82 4.60 -3.48 2.42
N ALA A 83 4.99 -4.55 3.14
CA ALA A 83 5.10 -5.87 2.55
C ALA A 83 3.76 -6.26 1.90
N PRO A 84 3.75 -6.88 0.71
CA PRO A 84 2.51 -7.25 0.03
C PRO A 84 1.68 -8.22 0.89
N VAL A 85 0.34 -8.15 0.77
CA VAL A 85 -0.57 -9.06 1.48
C VAL A 85 -0.18 -10.51 1.23
N GLY A 86 -0.13 -11.32 2.29
CA GLY A 86 0.36 -12.71 2.25
C GLY A 86 1.85 -12.85 2.57
N SER A 87 2.58 -11.75 2.76
CA SER A 87 3.96 -11.78 3.24
C SER A 87 4.04 -12.32 4.66
N VAL A 88 5.02 -13.20 4.89
CA VAL A 88 5.38 -13.69 6.24
C VAL A 88 6.64 -12.98 6.69
N ILE A 89 6.60 -12.40 7.88
CA ILE A 89 7.76 -11.74 8.51
C ILE A 89 8.13 -12.43 9.81
N ALA A 90 9.42 -12.45 10.13
CA ALA A 90 9.87 -12.80 11.48
C ALA A 90 9.64 -11.59 12.40
N TRP A 91 9.08 -11.83 13.58
CA TRP A 91 8.73 -10.78 14.53
C TRP A 91 9.24 -11.11 15.92
N THR A 92 9.73 -10.10 16.64
CA THR A 92 10.44 -10.29 17.93
C THR A 92 9.57 -9.99 19.16
N SER A 93 8.32 -9.56 18.97
CA SER A 93 7.36 -9.31 20.06
C SER A 93 6.25 -10.35 20.08
N THR A 94 5.61 -10.52 21.24
CA THR A 94 4.46 -11.44 21.43
C THR A 94 3.18 -10.95 20.76
N THR A 95 3.11 -9.66 20.44
CA THR A 95 1.97 -9.05 19.74
C THR A 95 2.35 -8.82 18.30
N PRO A 96 1.60 -9.37 17.31
CA PRO A 96 1.81 -9.05 15.91
C PRO A 96 1.76 -7.53 15.67
N PRO A 97 2.57 -6.99 14.73
CA PRO A 97 2.47 -5.58 14.37
C PRO A 97 1.13 -5.27 13.71
N ASP A 98 0.77 -3.99 13.64
CA ASP A 98 -0.44 -3.54 12.97
C ASP A 98 -0.48 -4.05 11.52
N ASN A 99 -1.66 -4.51 11.09
CA ASN A 99 -1.93 -5.13 9.79
C ASN A 99 -1.32 -6.52 9.57
N TYR A 100 -0.83 -7.19 10.63
CA TYR A 100 -0.37 -8.59 10.56
C TYR A 100 -1.22 -9.50 11.46
N LEU A 101 -1.28 -10.77 11.06
CA LEU A 101 -1.88 -11.85 11.83
C LEU A 101 -0.79 -12.85 12.22
N GLU A 102 -0.92 -13.46 13.39
CA GLU A 102 -0.02 -14.53 13.82
C GLU A 102 -0.23 -15.78 12.95
N CYS A 103 0.87 -16.41 12.50
CA CYS A 103 0.83 -17.70 11.80
C CYS A 103 0.64 -18.86 12.79
N ASN A 104 -0.57 -18.98 13.34
CA ASN A 104 -0.94 -19.94 14.38
C ASN A 104 -2.03 -20.96 13.96
N GLY A 105 -2.30 -21.07 12.65
CA GLY A 105 -3.29 -22.02 12.12
C GLY A 105 -4.76 -21.61 12.30
N ALA A 106 -5.05 -20.40 12.80
CA ALA A 106 -6.42 -19.96 13.05
C ALA A 106 -7.28 -19.92 11.77
N ALA A 107 -8.57 -20.26 11.90
CA ALA A 107 -9.57 -20.05 10.88
C ALA A 107 -10.12 -18.61 10.95
N ILE A 108 -10.03 -17.87 9.85
CA ILE A 108 -10.42 -16.46 9.76
C ILE A 108 -11.41 -16.22 8.61
N SER A 109 -12.17 -15.13 8.69
CA SER A 109 -13.24 -14.81 7.72
C SER A 109 -12.70 -14.45 6.33
N ARG A 110 -13.24 -15.10 5.28
CA ARG A 110 -12.97 -14.78 3.87
C ARG A 110 -13.45 -13.39 3.49
N THR A 111 -14.53 -12.91 4.12
CA THR A 111 -15.08 -11.58 3.83
C THR A 111 -14.29 -10.48 4.51
N ALA A 112 -13.88 -10.69 5.77
CA ALA A 112 -13.09 -9.70 6.49
C ALA A 112 -11.65 -9.59 5.96
N TYR A 113 -11.09 -10.69 5.47
CA TYR A 113 -9.73 -10.77 4.94
C TYR A 113 -9.72 -11.23 3.47
N SER A 114 -10.53 -10.57 2.63
CA SER A 114 -10.71 -10.94 1.22
C SER A 114 -9.42 -10.93 0.42
N ASP A 115 -8.59 -9.91 0.64
CA ASP A 115 -7.33 -9.74 -0.09
C ASP A 115 -6.33 -10.84 0.27
N LEU A 116 -6.27 -11.22 1.56
CA LEU A 116 -5.43 -12.32 2.00
C LEU A 116 -5.94 -13.66 1.47
N PHE A 117 -7.25 -13.89 1.48
CA PHE A 117 -7.85 -15.09 0.92
C PHE A 117 -7.59 -15.22 -0.59
N ALA A 118 -7.61 -14.11 -1.33
CA ALA A 118 -7.27 -14.11 -2.75
C ALA A 118 -5.82 -14.55 -3.02
N VAL A 119 -4.90 -14.29 -2.07
CA VAL A 119 -3.48 -14.67 -2.18
C VAL A 119 -3.21 -16.11 -1.76
N ILE A 120 -3.64 -16.51 -0.56
CA ILE A 120 -3.26 -17.83 0.00
C ILE A 120 -4.34 -18.91 -0.16
N GLY A 121 -5.57 -18.52 -0.50
CA GLY A 121 -6.71 -19.42 -0.67
C GLY A 121 -6.89 -20.35 0.52
N THR A 122 -6.96 -21.65 0.24
CA THR A 122 -7.14 -22.71 1.23
C THR A 122 -5.91 -23.60 1.38
N ILE A 123 -4.72 -23.13 0.98
CA ILE A 123 -3.46 -23.91 1.03
C ILE A 123 -3.21 -24.48 2.43
N PHE A 124 -3.51 -23.70 3.48
CA PHE A 124 -3.30 -24.08 4.87
C PHE A 124 -4.56 -24.63 5.56
N GLY A 125 -5.62 -24.89 4.79
CA GLY A 125 -6.89 -25.41 5.26
C GLY A 125 -8.09 -24.59 4.79
N ALA A 126 -9.20 -25.29 4.55
CA ALA A 126 -10.42 -24.68 4.03
C ALA A 126 -11.27 -23.96 5.09
N GLY A 127 -10.82 -23.91 6.36
CA GLY A 127 -11.64 -23.46 7.48
C GLY A 127 -12.86 -24.34 7.67
N ASP A 128 -14.01 -23.69 7.82
CA ASP A 128 -15.36 -24.28 7.82
C ASP A 128 -15.83 -24.76 6.43
N GLY A 129 -15.02 -24.58 5.38
CA GLY A 129 -15.35 -24.94 4.00
C GLY A 129 -16.26 -23.94 3.28
N SER A 130 -16.66 -22.84 3.93
CA SER A 130 -17.60 -21.87 3.36
C SER A 130 -17.18 -20.43 3.60
N THR A 131 -17.16 -19.99 4.86
CA THR A 131 -17.00 -18.58 5.23
C THR A 131 -15.61 -18.24 5.74
N THR A 132 -14.80 -19.24 6.03
CA THR A 132 -13.46 -19.09 6.60
C THR A 132 -12.38 -19.80 5.81
N PHE A 133 -11.12 -19.48 6.10
CA PHE A 133 -9.93 -20.15 5.60
C PHE A 133 -8.86 -20.14 6.71
N ASN A 134 -7.90 -21.06 6.64
CA ASN A 134 -6.88 -21.17 7.68
C ASN A 134 -5.64 -20.37 7.32
N LEU A 135 -5.03 -19.78 8.35
CA LEU A 135 -3.68 -19.25 8.31
C LEU A 135 -2.65 -20.40 8.32
N PRO A 136 -1.39 -20.15 7.90
CA PRO A 136 -0.28 -21.04 8.20
C PRO A 136 -0.16 -21.25 9.71
N ASP A 137 0.27 -22.44 10.13
CA ASP A 137 0.77 -22.68 11.49
C ASP A 137 2.29 -22.89 11.41
N LEU A 138 3.06 -21.90 11.85
CA LEU A 138 4.52 -21.90 11.78
C LEU A 138 5.17 -22.03 13.16
N ARG A 139 4.38 -22.31 14.20
CA ARG A 139 4.87 -22.42 15.57
C ARG A 139 5.72 -23.68 15.71
N GLY A 140 7.01 -23.51 15.95
CA GLY A 140 7.98 -24.61 16.07
C GLY A 140 8.44 -25.18 14.72
N GLU A 141 8.04 -24.56 13.61
CA GLU A 141 8.38 -25.01 12.26
C GLU A 141 9.55 -24.22 11.67
N PHE A 142 10.29 -24.85 10.77
CA PHE A 142 11.26 -24.16 9.91
C PHE A 142 10.67 -23.93 8.53
N ILE A 143 10.77 -22.70 8.03
CA ILE A 143 10.38 -22.39 6.66
C ILE A 143 11.45 -22.90 5.70
N ARG A 144 11.00 -23.63 4.68
CA ARG A 144 11.82 -24.10 3.57
C ARG A 144 11.27 -23.53 2.26
N GLY A 145 12.15 -23.18 1.33
CA GLY A 145 11.76 -22.72 0.00
C GLY A 145 11.01 -23.80 -0.78
N TYR A 146 9.97 -23.40 -1.50
CA TYR A 146 9.23 -24.29 -2.40
C TYR A 146 10.08 -24.64 -3.62
N ASP A 147 10.22 -25.94 -3.91
CA ASP A 147 11.07 -26.43 -5.01
C ASP A 147 10.64 -25.91 -6.38
N ASN A 148 9.34 -25.77 -6.60
CA ASN A 148 8.73 -25.28 -7.84
C ASN A 148 9.34 -25.88 -9.12
N GLY A 149 9.70 -27.17 -9.10
CA GLY A 149 10.23 -27.89 -10.25
C GLY A 149 11.74 -27.79 -10.45
N ARG A 150 12.50 -27.24 -9.49
CA ARG A 150 13.97 -27.26 -9.50
C ARG A 150 14.52 -28.70 -9.40
N GLY A 151 13.79 -29.60 -8.76
CA GLY A 151 14.17 -31.01 -8.60
C GLY A 151 15.05 -31.30 -7.39
N ALA A 152 15.20 -30.34 -6.46
CA ALA A 152 15.94 -30.52 -5.21
C ALA A 152 15.06 -31.10 -4.08
N ASP A 153 13.76 -30.81 -4.09
CA ASP A 153 12.78 -31.34 -3.12
C ASP A 153 11.52 -31.84 -3.85
N VAL A 154 11.70 -32.94 -4.61
CA VAL A 154 10.69 -33.52 -5.50
C VAL A 154 9.49 -34.06 -4.73
N GLY A 155 8.29 -33.82 -5.25
CA GLY A 155 7.04 -34.38 -4.70
C GLY A 155 6.44 -33.59 -3.53
N ARG A 156 7.05 -32.46 -3.14
CA ARG A 156 6.49 -31.55 -2.14
C ARG A 156 5.52 -30.57 -2.74
N ALA A 157 4.40 -30.35 -2.04
CA ALA A 157 3.45 -29.28 -2.35
C ALA A 157 3.76 -28.03 -1.52
N LEU A 158 3.44 -26.85 -2.06
CA LEU A 158 3.50 -25.60 -1.30
C LEU A 158 2.61 -25.71 -0.05
N GLY A 159 3.14 -25.30 1.11
CA GLY A 159 2.42 -25.38 2.39
C GLY A 159 2.33 -26.78 3.00
N SER A 160 2.92 -27.80 2.38
CA SER A 160 2.98 -29.14 2.98
C SER A 160 4.00 -29.24 4.10
N ALA A 161 3.65 -29.96 5.18
CA ALA A 161 4.55 -30.22 6.29
C ALA A 161 5.57 -31.32 5.93
N GLN A 162 6.78 -31.18 6.45
CA GLN A 162 7.80 -32.22 6.44
C GLN A 162 7.97 -32.75 7.86
N SER A 163 7.73 -34.05 8.03
CA SER A 163 8.11 -34.75 9.27
C SER A 163 9.63 -34.91 9.36
N TRP A 164 10.11 -35.37 10.51
CA TRP A 164 11.50 -35.68 10.78
C TRP A 164 12.10 -36.56 9.69
N ALA A 165 13.21 -36.11 9.11
CA ALA A 165 13.99 -36.88 8.16
C ALA A 165 15.45 -36.84 8.60
N ILE A 166 16.10 -38.01 8.63
CA ILE A 166 17.54 -38.14 8.84
C ILE A 166 18.15 -38.79 7.61
N GLU A 167 19.35 -38.38 7.24
CA GLU A 167 20.12 -39.07 6.20
C GLU A 167 20.53 -40.46 6.68
N ASN A 168 20.57 -41.43 5.77
CA ASN A 168 21.07 -42.76 6.10
C ASN A 168 22.59 -42.71 6.30
N ILE A 169 23.05 -42.85 7.54
CA ILE A 169 24.48 -42.89 7.85
C ILE A 169 24.97 -44.33 7.71
N VAL A 170 25.83 -44.57 6.73
CA VAL A 170 26.54 -45.85 6.58
C VAL A 170 27.97 -45.71 7.08
N GLY A 171 28.43 -46.66 7.89
CA GLY A 171 29.82 -46.72 8.33
C GLY A 171 30.68 -47.41 7.27
N GLU A 172 31.82 -46.82 6.93
CA GLU A 172 32.90 -47.54 6.24
C GLU A 172 33.74 -48.26 7.30
N THR A 173 33.96 -49.56 7.10
CA THR A 173 34.76 -50.43 7.98
C THR A 173 36.23 -50.44 7.58
#